data_AF-A0A1Y5Q5E6-F1
#
_entry.id   AF-A0A1Y5Q5E6-F1
#
_cell.length_a   1.000
_cell.length_b   1.000
_cell.length_c   1.000
_cell.angle_alpha   90.00
_cell.angle_beta   90.00
_cell.angle_gamma   90.00
#
_symmetry.space_group_name_H-M   'P 1'
#
loop_
_entity.id
_entity.type
_entity.pdbx_description
1 polymer ?
#
loop_
_entity_poly.entity_id
_entity_poly.type
_entity_poly.pdbx_seq_one_letter_code
_entity_poly.pdbx_strand_id
1 'polypeptide(L)'
;MTWLPLAFILLAVLLASVRLCLPPRPAPLRLGAGLVLQLAAAALLWLTLFPPTRHVPAATLVIATAGATAPELAALPAATRLRLPEAPALPGTTRVPDLATALRQHPATRELVIVGQGLPARDRDTTMPALRFHMAVAPHGLVELQAPSPLSAGARFEVGARVQGLPQARVELLDPAGQRVALAAPGEDGRVRLGASAREAGDVVFTLRALDADGKLLDQLPVPVRARVVPAPTLRLLAGAPGPELKYLQRWATDIGAPLQVGITVGGGVQLGDAPQTLDTAGLAGLDLLLLDERRLAALPAAQRAAIATAMRNGLGVLVRVGGALDGNARRTLREWGLETRGDGQTATVKWRNAAVHADDNTTAALNIERFDLDFTGTDVVPLLHAADGSTLGGWRAIGQGRLGVLPVTDSYTLVLAGHADAHAELWNAALATLARPLPGPALQHLPAWAWAGERTTLCGLPAGSQAQAPDGTRSALLTDPQASQCSGWWPQQAGWHRIIGGGESAGVLVIDPAEAPALHAQATRDATLALHGTGGYAARTTHPVPGPRWPWLLAFVLVVSLLWWLERRR
;
A
#
# COMPACT_ATOMS: atom_id res chain seq x y z
N MET A 1 18.01 12.11 37.73
CA MET A 1 18.10 10.93 38.62
C MET A 1 19.55 10.65 39.07
N THR A 2 20.33 11.68 39.42
CA THR A 2 21.78 11.57 39.77
C THR A 2 22.05 11.42 41.27
N TRP A 3 21.03 11.49 42.11
CA TRP A 3 21.13 11.62 43.57
C TRP A 3 21.19 10.26 44.27
N LEU A 4 20.52 9.24 43.72
CA LEU A 4 20.60 7.85 44.18
C LEU A 4 22.02 7.27 44.15
N PRO A 5 22.78 7.32 43.03
CA PRO A 5 24.14 6.78 43.01
C PRO A 5 25.09 7.54 43.94
N LEU A 6 24.90 8.85 44.11
CA LEU A 6 25.69 9.67 45.05
C LEU A 6 25.45 9.21 46.49
N ALA A 7 24.19 8.99 46.88
CA ALA A 7 23.82 8.52 48.21
C ALA A 7 24.44 7.15 48.54
N PHE A 8 24.42 6.20 47.59
CA PHE A 8 25.05 4.90 47.77
C PHE A 8 26.58 4.97 47.91
N ILE A 9 27.24 5.81 47.11
CA ILE A 9 28.70 6.00 47.20
C ILE A 9 29.07 6.62 48.56
N LEU A 10 28.33 7.64 49.00
CA LEU A 10 28.55 8.26 50.30
C LEU A 10 28.31 7.30 51.46
N LEU A 11 27.25 6.48 51.40
CA LEU A 11 26.97 5.46 52.41
C LEU A 11 28.09 4.41 52.48
N ALA A 12 28.58 3.96 51.31
CA ALA A 12 29.68 2.99 51.25
C ALA A 12 30.98 3.55 51.84
N VAL A 13 31.31 4.81 51.56
CA VAL A 13 32.44 5.51 52.20
C VAL A 13 32.25 5.59 53.70
N LEU A 14 31.06 5.99 54.16
CA LEU A 14 30.76 6.15 55.59
C LEU A 14 30.91 4.82 56.34
N LEU A 15 30.34 3.73 55.81
CA LEU A 15 30.47 2.39 56.40
C LEU A 15 31.92 1.90 56.41
N ALA A 16 32.67 2.13 55.33
CA ALA A 16 34.06 1.73 55.24
C ALA A 16 34.98 2.55 56.16
N SER A 17 34.72 3.85 56.30
CA SER A 17 35.42 4.73 57.25
C SER A 17 35.12 4.36 58.70
N VAL A 18 33.86 4.03 59.03
CA VAL A 18 33.49 3.52 60.37
C VAL A 18 34.24 2.22 60.67
N ARG A 19 34.32 1.29 59.71
CA ARG A 19 35.06 0.03 59.88
C ARG A 19 36.55 0.24 60.16
N LEU A 20 37.21 1.20 59.51
CA LEU A 20 38.62 1.53 59.77
C LEU A 20 38.87 2.23 61.11
N CYS A 21 37.85 2.88 61.67
CA CYS A 21 37.91 3.53 62.98
C CYS A 21 37.62 2.56 64.15
N LEU A 22 37.08 1.37 63.87
CA LEU A 22 36.84 0.31 64.86
C LEU A 22 38.13 -0.47 65.19
N PRO A 23 38.29 -0.97 66.43
CA PRO A 23 39.47 -1.72 66.83
C PRO A 23 39.56 -3.10 66.15
N PRO A 24 40.78 -3.62 65.86
CA PRO A 24 42.09 -3.03 66.16
C PRO A 24 42.43 -1.88 65.20
N ARG A 25 42.75 -0.71 65.75
CA ARG A 25 43.00 0.50 64.97
C ARG A 25 44.40 0.45 64.34
N PRO A 26 44.55 0.71 63.03
CA PRO A 26 45.86 0.87 62.42
C PRO A 26 46.58 2.13 62.96
N ALA A 27 47.91 2.17 62.82
CA ALA A 27 48.71 3.35 63.18
C ALA A 27 48.14 4.64 62.54
N PRO A 28 48.25 5.81 63.21
CA PRO A 28 47.53 7.02 62.80
C PRO A 28 47.86 7.48 61.37
N LEU A 29 49.10 7.29 60.92
CA LEU A 29 49.51 7.55 59.53
C LEU A 29 48.82 6.62 58.51
N ARG A 30 48.67 5.33 58.84
CA ARG A 30 47.96 4.35 57.99
C ARG A 30 46.46 4.62 57.97
N LEU A 31 45.89 5.01 59.12
CA LEU A 31 44.49 5.41 59.23
C LEU A 31 44.18 6.65 58.39
N GLY A 32 45.02 7.69 58.48
CA GLY A 32 44.90 8.89 57.66
C GLY A 32 45.02 8.60 56.17
N ALA A 33 46.00 7.78 55.76
CA ALA A 33 46.16 7.35 54.38
C ALA A 33 44.93 6.57 53.87
N GLY A 34 44.39 5.64 54.67
CA GLY A 34 43.21 4.85 54.31
C GLY A 34 41.97 5.71 54.07
N LEU A 35 41.69 6.69 54.93
CA LEU A 35 40.55 7.61 54.78
C LEU A 35 40.70 8.50 53.53
N VAL A 36 41.91 9.01 53.26
CA VAL A 36 42.17 9.80 52.04
C VAL A 36 42.00 8.96 50.79
N LEU A 37 42.52 7.72 50.77
CA LEU A 37 42.33 6.81 49.64
C LEU A 37 40.85 6.43 49.42
N GLN A 38 40.06 6.27 50.48
CA GLN A 38 38.62 6.01 50.37
C GLN A 38 37.88 7.18 49.71
N LEU A 39 38.15 8.41 50.14
CA LEU A 39 37.58 9.61 49.54
C LEU A 39 38.02 9.76 48.08
N ALA A 40 39.30 9.50 47.77
CA ALA A 40 39.81 9.51 46.42
C ALA A 40 39.15 8.44 45.54
N ALA A 41 38.97 7.21 46.04
CA ALA A 41 38.29 6.13 45.33
C ALA A 41 36.82 6.49 45.05
N ALA A 42 36.12 7.08 46.02
CA ALA A 42 34.74 7.53 45.85
C ALA A 42 34.60 8.66 44.82
N ALA A 43 35.49 9.64 44.86
CA ALA A 43 35.53 10.72 43.88
C ALA A 43 35.84 10.19 42.47
N LEU A 44 36.79 9.26 42.33
CA LEU A 44 37.12 8.65 41.05
C LEU A 44 35.98 7.76 40.53
N LEU A 45 35.30 7.00 41.39
CA LEU A 45 34.10 6.24 41.03
C LEU A 45 32.94 7.14 40.61
N TRP A 46 32.79 8.31 41.25
CA TRP A 46 31.82 9.31 40.82
C TRP A 46 32.15 9.82 39.41
N LEU A 47 33.43 10.12 39.13
CA LEU A 47 33.89 10.59 37.82
C LEU A 47 33.87 9.51 36.72
N THR A 48 33.88 8.21 37.07
CA THR A 48 33.63 7.15 36.08
C THR A 48 32.17 7.05 35.68
N LEU A 49 31.26 7.18 36.64
CA LEU A 49 29.82 7.16 36.40
C LEU A 49 29.35 8.44 35.70
N PHE A 50 29.88 9.58 36.14
CA PHE A 50 29.55 10.93 35.66
C PHE A 50 30.81 11.68 35.24
N PRO A 51 31.39 11.34 34.07
CA PRO A 51 32.59 12.01 33.60
C PRO A 51 32.30 13.50 33.30
N PRO A 52 33.29 14.39 33.49
CA PRO A 52 33.13 15.80 33.19
C PRO A 52 32.80 16.00 31.71
N THR A 53 31.88 16.93 31.43
CA THR A 53 31.46 17.24 30.07
C THR A 53 32.56 17.99 29.33
N ARG A 54 32.75 17.66 28.06
CA ARG A 54 33.61 18.38 27.12
C ARG A 54 32.74 19.01 26.04
N HIS A 55 33.09 20.20 25.61
CA HIS A 55 32.40 20.89 24.53
C HIS A 55 33.09 20.51 23.22
N VAL A 56 32.36 19.86 22.32
CA VAL A 56 32.86 19.44 21.01
C VAL A 56 32.22 20.34 19.94
N PRO A 57 32.98 20.86 18.96
CA PRO A 57 32.44 21.68 17.89
C PRO A 57 31.40 20.91 17.07
N ALA A 58 30.32 21.61 16.71
CA ALA A 58 29.27 21.08 15.86
C ALA A 58 29.85 20.72 14.47
N ALA A 59 29.67 19.48 14.05
CA ALA A 59 30.38 18.90 12.91
C ALA A 59 29.40 18.36 11.85
N THR A 60 29.82 18.43 10.58
CA THR A 60 29.16 17.75 9.46
C THR A 60 29.62 16.29 9.43
N LEU A 61 28.66 15.37 9.55
CA LEU A 61 28.88 13.94 9.46
C LEU A 61 28.48 13.46 8.07
N VAL A 62 29.42 12.90 7.32
CA VAL A 62 29.16 12.32 6.01
C VAL A 62 29.11 10.81 6.11
N ILE A 63 28.02 10.22 5.63
CA ILE A 63 27.79 8.77 5.66
C ILE A 63 27.67 8.25 4.23
N ALA A 64 28.58 7.35 3.87
CA ALA A 64 28.52 6.61 2.63
C ALA A 64 27.55 5.43 2.76
N THR A 65 26.71 5.26 1.73
CA THR A 65 25.72 4.19 1.56
C THR A 65 26.02 3.38 0.30
N ALA A 66 25.16 2.42 -0.07
CA ALA A 66 25.32 1.62 -1.28
C ALA A 66 25.53 2.52 -2.52
N GLY A 67 26.42 2.12 -3.43
CA GLY A 67 26.71 2.87 -4.66
C GLY A 67 27.46 4.20 -4.48
N ALA A 68 27.87 4.58 -3.27
CA ALA A 68 28.70 5.77 -3.05
C ALA A 68 30.10 5.61 -3.66
N THR A 69 30.61 6.66 -4.30
CA THR A 69 31.96 6.65 -4.90
C THR A 69 32.96 7.49 -4.10
N ALA A 70 34.24 7.14 -4.18
CA ALA A 70 35.32 7.89 -3.54
C ALA A 70 35.39 9.38 -3.96
N PRO A 71 35.25 9.77 -5.25
CA PRO A 71 35.30 11.18 -5.64
C PRO A 71 34.12 12.00 -5.09
N GLU A 72 32.90 11.47 -5.13
CA GLU A 72 31.70 12.13 -4.55
C GLU A 72 31.89 12.37 -3.05
N LEU A 73 32.41 11.37 -2.35
CA LEU A 73 32.69 11.47 -0.92
C LEU A 73 33.82 12.47 -0.63
N ALA A 74 34.85 12.51 -1.48
CA ALA A 74 36.00 13.38 -1.33
C ALA A 74 35.65 14.87 -1.51
N ALA A 75 34.74 15.18 -2.42
CA ALA A 75 34.30 16.54 -2.74
C ALA A 75 33.52 17.23 -1.60
N LEU A 76 33.00 16.46 -0.63
CA LEU A 76 32.18 16.99 0.44
C LEU A 76 33.02 17.40 1.68
N PRO A 77 32.83 18.63 2.20
CA PRO A 77 33.46 19.05 3.43
C PRO A 77 32.89 18.23 4.60
N ALA A 78 33.77 17.49 5.30
CA ALA A 78 33.38 16.55 6.34
C ALA A 78 34.34 16.64 7.51
N ALA A 79 33.80 16.76 8.73
CA ALA A 79 34.60 16.57 9.94
C ALA A 79 34.82 15.09 10.23
N THR A 80 33.88 14.24 9.82
CA THR A 80 33.98 12.77 9.96
C THR A 80 33.29 12.10 8.78
N ARG A 81 33.92 11.03 8.27
CA ARG A 81 33.39 10.21 7.18
C ARG A 81 33.22 8.78 7.66
N LEU A 82 31.99 8.29 7.61
CA LEU A 82 31.63 6.94 8.02
C LEU A 82 31.01 6.19 6.83
N ARG A 83 30.97 4.86 6.93
CA ARG A 83 30.29 4.01 5.95
C ARG A 83 29.38 3.00 6.62
N LEU A 84 28.18 2.83 6.07
CA LEU A 84 27.25 1.76 6.46
C LEU A 84 27.70 0.41 5.85
N PRO A 85 27.16 -0.73 6.33
CA PRO A 85 27.53 -2.07 5.84
C PRO A 85 27.40 -2.28 4.33
N GLU A 86 26.39 -1.69 3.70
CA GLU A 86 26.08 -1.80 2.27
C GLU A 86 26.96 -0.91 1.37
N ALA A 87 27.70 0.03 1.96
CA ALA A 87 28.59 0.90 1.21
C ALA A 87 29.89 0.17 0.82
N PRO A 88 30.46 0.46 -0.36
CA PRO A 88 31.75 -0.10 -0.75
C PRO A 88 32.86 0.31 0.24
N ALA A 89 33.96 -0.45 0.25
CA ALA A 89 35.13 -0.10 1.06
C ALA A 89 35.82 1.13 0.46
N LEU A 90 35.56 2.30 1.04
CA LEU A 90 36.11 3.59 0.59
C LEU A 90 37.28 4.05 1.48
N PRO A 91 38.34 4.63 0.90
CA PRO A 91 39.48 5.13 1.66
C PRO A 91 39.07 6.29 2.59
N GLY A 92 39.62 6.33 3.80
CA GLY A 92 39.33 7.37 4.78
C GLY A 92 37.93 7.29 5.41
N THR A 93 37.26 6.15 5.33
CA THR A 93 35.96 5.91 5.96
C THR A 93 36.03 4.84 7.05
N THR A 94 35.38 5.09 8.17
CA THR A 94 35.24 4.11 9.26
C THR A 94 33.91 3.37 9.12
N ARG A 95 33.93 2.03 9.20
CA ARG A 95 32.71 1.22 9.15
C ARG A 95 31.94 1.32 10.45
N VAL A 96 30.64 1.52 10.35
CA VAL A 96 29.68 1.48 11.46
C VAL A 96 28.54 0.50 11.11
N PRO A 97 27.91 -0.15 12.10
CA PRO A 97 26.87 -1.15 11.84
C PRO A 97 25.54 -0.52 11.38
N ASP A 98 25.19 0.63 11.93
CA ASP A 98 23.92 1.32 11.69
C ASP A 98 24.06 2.84 11.93
N LEU A 99 23.10 3.61 11.43
CA LEU A 99 23.07 5.06 11.54
C LEU A 99 22.92 5.52 13.00
N ALA A 100 22.11 4.82 13.79
CA ALA A 100 21.90 5.16 15.19
C ALA A 100 23.21 5.08 15.99
N THR A 101 24.08 4.12 15.68
CA THR A 101 25.41 3.94 16.25
C THR A 101 26.34 5.06 15.81
N ALA A 102 26.30 5.45 14.54
CA ALA A 102 27.05 6.61 14.05
C ALA A 102 26.69 7.89 14.83
N LEU A 103 25.39 8.16 15.01
CA LEU A 103 24.89 9.33 15.73
C LEU A 103 25.21 9.26 17.24
N ARG A 104 25.20 8.07 17.85
CA ARG A 104 25.64 7.86 19.24
C ARG A 104 27.14 8.10 19.43
N GLN A 105 27.97 7.70 18.46
CA GLN A 105 29.42 7.94 18.48
C GLN A 105 29.77 9.41 18.20
N HIS A 106 28.93 10.11 17.43
CA HIS A 106 29.09 11.51 17.06
C HIS A 106 27.89 12.37 17.48
N PRO A 107 27.64 12.55 18.79
CA PRO A 107 26.47 13.27 19.30
C PRO A 107 26.48 14.79 19.00
N ALA A 108 27.62 15.34 18.56
CA ALA A 108 27.75 16.74 18.14
C ALA A 108 27.45 16.97 16.64
N THR A 109 26.79 16.01 15.98
CA THR A 109 26.43 16.10 14.56
C THR A 109 25.32 17.12 14.36
N ARG A 110 25.61 18.20 13.63
CA ARG A 110 24.63 19.24 13.28
C ARG A 110 23.96 18.97 11.94
N GLU A 111 24.75 18.51 10.98
CA GLU A 111 24.31 18.21 9.63
C GLU A 111 24.76 16.79 9.29
N LEU A 112 23.82 15.99 8.80
CA LEU A 112 24.04 14.65 8.28
C LEU A 112 23.98 14.73 6.75
N VAL A 113 25.06 14.32 6.09
CA VAL A 113 25.13 14.22 4.64
C VAL A 113 25.18 12.75 4.25
N ILE A 114 24.15 12.28 3.56
CA ILE A 114 24.11 10.92 3.02
C ILE A 114 24.63 10.94 1.59
N VAL A 115 25.53 10.04 1.25
CA VAL A 115 26.12 9.90 -0.09
C VAL A 115 25.86 8.49 -0.61
N GLY A 116 25.36 8.37 -1.84
CA GLY A 116 25.07 7.08 -2.47
C GLY A 116 23.62 6.91 -2.89
N GLN A 117 23.12 5.68 -2.78
CA GLN A 117 21.75 5.30 -3.12
C GLN A 117 20.74 5.62 -2.01
N GLY A 118 21.18 5.93 -0.79
CA GLY A 118 20.30 6.33 0.30
C GLY A 118 20.33 5.37 1.50
N LEU A 119 19.46 5.63 2.48
CA LEU A 119 19.41 4.89 3.73
C LEU A 119 18.58 3.61 3.59
N PRO A 120 19.08 2.46 4.09
CA PRO A 120 18.30 1.22 4.11
C PRO A 120 17.16 1.30 5.13
N ALA A 121 16.14 0.46 4.96
CA ALA A 121 14.91 0.50 5.77
C ALA A 121 15.16 0.58 7.30
N ARG A 122 16.16 -0.16 7.80
CA ARG A 122 16.53 -0.20 9.22
C ARG A 122 16.96 1.16 9.82
N ASP A 123 17.48 2.06 8.99
CA ASP A 123 18.08 3.33 9.44
C ASP A 123 17.11 4.51 9.29
N ARG A 124 16.01 4.35 8.55
CA ARG A 124 15.04 5.41 8.19
C ARG A 124 14.24 5.94 9.40
N ASP A 125 13.98 5.10 10.38
CA ASP A 125 13.21 5.45 11.59
C ASP A 125 14.05 6.15 12.68
N THR A 126 15.35 6.36 12.43
CA THR A 126 16.23 7.01 13.40
C THR A 126 15.94 8.51 13.45
N THR A 127 15.84 9.10 14.63
CA THR A 127 15.77 10.57 14.76
C THR A 127 17.06 11.21 14.24
N MET A 128 16.96 11.97 13.16
CA MET A 128 18.11 12.56 12.48
C MET A 128 18.19 14.09 12.70
N PRO A 129 19.41 14.65 12.75
CA PRO A 129 19.62 16.09 12.65
C PRO A 129 19.30 16.59 11.21
N ALA A 130 19.64 17.83 10.88
CA ALA A 130 19.44 18.35 9.53
C ALA A 130 20.08 17.42 8.48
N LEU A 131 19.28 16.97 7.51
CA LEU A 131 19.65 15.94 6.54
C LEU A 131 19.85 16.57 5.17
N ARG A 132 20.98 16.31 4.53
CA ARG A 132 21.24 16.58 3.12
C ARG A 132 21.56 15.27 2.41
N PHE A 133 20.87 14.99 1.31
CA PHE A 133 21.11 13.80 0.52
C PHE A 133 21.84 14.15 -0.78
N HIS A 134 23.04 13.60 -0.96
CA HIS A 134 23.83 13.68 -2.18
C HIS A 134 23.67 12.37 -2.96
N MET A 135 22.76 12.39 -3.92
CA MET A 135 22.38 11.23 -4.72
C MET A 135 23.54 10.80 -5.63
N ALA A 136 23.84 9.50 -5.66
CA ALA A 136 24.72 8.92 -6.67
C ALA A 136 24.04 8.88 -8.06
N VAL A 137 24.81 8.54 -9.09
CA VAL A 137 24.33 8.33 -10.47
C VAL A 137 23.03 7.52 -10.49
N ALA A 138 22.04 7.95 -11.28
CA ALA A 138 20.73 7.29 -11.40
C ALA A 138 20.88 5.79 -11.70
N PRO A 139 20.00 4.92 -11.15
CA PRO A 139 20.05 3.51 -11.51
C PRO A 139 19.61 3.31 -12.96
N HIS A 140 20.24 2.35 -13.65
CA HIS A 140 19.89 1.97 -15.02
C HIS A 140 19.07 0.69 -14.94
N GLY A 141 17.95 0.62 -15.67
CA GLY A 141 17.04 -0.54 -15.64
C GLY A 141 15.58 -0.15 -15.47
N LEU A 142 14.79 -1.09 -14.99
CA LEU A 142 13.40 -0.91 -14.58
C LEU A 142 13.40 -0.35 -13.15
N VAL A 143 13.07 0.94 -13.03
CA VAL A 143 13.22 1.71 -11.78
C VAL A 143 11.90 2.00 -11.07
N GLU A 144 10.78 1.72 -11.73
CA GLU A 144 9.44 1.91 -11.16
C GLU A 144 8.55 0.76 -11.61
N LEU A 145 7.74 0.24 -10.68
CA LEU A 145 6.75 -0.79 -10.94
C LEU A 145 5.43 -0.41 -10.26
N GLN A 146 4.39 -0.21 -11.07
CA GLN A 146 3.01 -0.09 -10.64
C GLN A 146 2.31 -1.43 -10.88
N ALA A 147 2.29 -2.25 -9.85
CA ALA A 147 1.58 -3.53 -9.86
C ALA A 147 0.05 -3.31 -9.85
N PRO A 148 -0.73 -4.21 -10.47
CA PRO A 148 -2.19 -4.11 -10.46
C PRO A 148 -2.75 -4.29 -9.04
N SER A 149 -3.85 -3.59 -8.75
CA SER A 149 -4.66 -3.86 -7.56
C SER A 149 -5.24 -5.28 -7.62
N PRO A 150 -5.61 -5.89 -6.48
CA PRO A 150 -6.33 -7.16 -6.51
C PRO A 150 -7.55 -7.08 -7.44
N LEU A 151 -7.72 -8.08 -8.30
CA LEU A 151 -8.76 -8.13 -9.32
C LEU A 151 -9.56 -9.43 -9.21
N SER A 152 -10.70 -9.51 -9.90
CA SER A 152 -11.43 -10.77 -10.05
C SER A 152 -10.73 -11.68 -11.08
N ALA A 153 -10.89 -12.99 -10.94
CA ALA A 153 -10.53 -13.91 -12.01
C ALA A 153 -11.22 -13.52 -13.34
N GLY A 154 -10.50 -13.66 -14.44
CA GLY A 154 -10.92 -13.24 -15.79
C GLY A 154 -10.75 -11.74 -16.09
N ALA A 155 -10.49 -10.89 -15.11
CA ALA A 155 -10.38 -9.45 -15.35
C ALA A 155 -9.08 -9.06 -16.09
N ARG A 156 -9.20 -8.02 -16.90
CA ARG A 156 -8.06 -7.34 -17.52
C ARG A 156 -7.40 -6.43 -16.48
N PHE A 157 -6.08 -6.31 -16.58
CA PHE A 157 -5.29 -5.43 -15.74
C PHE A 157 -4.20 -4.74 -16.56
N GLU A 158 -3.70 -3.62 -16.03
CA GLU A 158 -2.55 -2.91 -16.59
C GLU A 158 -1.39 -2.94 -15.59
N VAL A 159 -0.18 -3.04 -16.13
CA VAL A 159 1.09 -2.93 -15.41
C VAL A 159 1.77 -1.67 -15.90
N GLY A 160 2.03 -0.74 -14.98
CA GLY A 160 2.87 0.44 -15.25
C GLY A 160 4.31 0.16 -14.88
N ALA A 161 5.25 0.60 -15.71
CA ALA A 161 6.67 0.55 -15.38
C ALA A 161 7.42 1.77 -15.93
N ARG A 162 8.61 2.05 -15.40
CA ARG A 162 9.50 3.08 -15.92
C ARG A 162 10.90 2.53 -16.15
N VAL A 163 11.41 2.74 -17.36
CA VAL A 163 12.77 2.40 -17.77
C VAL A 163 13.65 3.64 -17.65
N GLN A 164 14.86 3.48 -17.13
CA GLN A 164 15.83 4.55 -16.99
C GLN A 164 17.20 4.12 -17.49
N GLY A 165 17.88 4.99 -18.25
CA GLY A 165 19.25 4.73 -18.73
C GLY A 165 19.38 3.64 -19.81
N LEU A 166 18.27 3.15 -20.37
CA LEU A 166 18.25 2.14 -21.44
C LEU A 166 17.64 2.73 -22.73
N PRO A 167 18.45 3.32 -23.63
CA PRO A 167 17.95 3.88 -24.88
C PRO A 167 17.46 2.76 -25.80
N GLN A 168 16.36 3.03 -26.53
CA GLN A 168 15.74 2.08 -27.47
C GLN A 168 15.29 0.75 -26.85
N ALA A 169 15.09 0.71 -25.52
CA ALA A 169 14.60 -0.47 -24.85
C ALA A 169 13.18 -0.83 -25.32
N ARG A 170 12.87 -2.12 -25.35
CA ARG A 170 11.51 -2.64 -25.50
C ARG A 170 11.14 -3.35 -24.22
N VAL A 171 9.90 -3.16 -23.74
CA VAL A 171 9.43 -3.81 -22.53
C VAL A 171 8.38 -4.84 -22.92
N GLU A 172 8.59 -6.09 -22.50
CA GLU A 172 7.63 -7.17 -22.67
C GLU A 172 7.11 -7.66 -21.33
N LEU A 173 5.85 -8.10 -21.32
CA LEU A 173 5.22 -8.76 -20.19
C LEU A 173 4.99 -10.22 -20.56
N LEU A 174 5.53 -11.13 -19.74
CA LEU A 174 5.36 -12.56 -19.84
C LEU A 174 4.36 -13.07 -18.80
N ASP A 175 3.52 -14.00 -19.20
CA ASP A 175 2.65 -14.74 -18.28
C ASP A 175 3.44 -15.75 -17.43
N PRO A 176 2.81 -16.39 -16.42
CA PRO A 176 3.47 -17.39 -15.58
C PRO A 176 3.99 -18.63 -16.34
N ALA A 177 3.53 -18.87 -17.57
CA ALA A 177 4.00 -19.93 -18.45
C ALA A 177 5.16 -19.48 -19.36
N GLY A 178 5.61 -18.22 -19.24
CA GLY A 178 6.68 -17.64 -20.04
C GLY A 178 6.24 -17.15 -21.43
N GLN A 179 4.94 -17.11 -21.73
CA GLN A 179 4.43 -16.60 -23.00
C GLN A 179 4.28 -15.08 -22.95
N ARG A 180 4.71 -14.41 -24.02
CA ARG A 180 4.57 -12.96 -24.14
C ARG A 180 3.12 -12.57 -24.37
N VAL A 181 2.57 -11.80 -23.44
CA VAL A 181 1.18 -11.30 -23.48
C VAL A 181 1.09 -9.84 -23.92
N ALA A 182 2.16 -9.06 -23.75
CA ALA A 182 2.22 -7.68 -24.21
C ALA A 182 3.65 -7.25 -24.52
N LEU A 183 3.79 -6.28 -25.43
CA LEU A 183 5.05 -5.63 -25.80
C LEU A 183 4.76 -4.14 -26.03
N ALA A 184 5.59 -3.28 -25.47
CA ALA A 184 5.49 -1.84 -25.69
C ALA A 184 6.88 -1.17 -25.66
N ALA A 185 7.02 -0.08 -26.41
CA ALA A 185 8.17 0.79 -26.30
C ALA A 185 7.93 1.84 -25.20
N PRO A 186 8.92 2.18 -24.36
CA PRO A 186 8.82 3.29 -23.43
C PRO A 186 8.57 4.62 -24.14
N GLY A 187 7.77 5.50 -23.53
CA GLY A 187 7.59 6.88 -23.97
C GLY A 187 8.83 7.76 -23.73
N GLU A 188 8.73 9.04 -24.03
CA GLU A 188 9.84 10.01 -23.83
C GLU A 188 10.28 10.13 -22.36
N ASP A 189 9.36 9.92 -21.42
CA ASP A 189 9.60 9.90 -19.97
C ASP A 189 10.10 8.54 -19.45
N GLY A 190 10.31 7.58 -20.35
CA GLY A 190 10.68 6.20 -20.05
C GLY A 190 9.53 5.36 -19.47
N ARG A 191 8.30 5.89 -19.34
CA ARG A 191 7.17 5.13 -18.82
C ARG A 191 6.55 4.25 -19.90
N VAL A 192 6.03 3.10 -19.46
CA VAL A 192 5.34 2.14 -20.31
C VAL A 192 4.14 1.56 -19.55
N ARG A 193 3.08 1.23 -20.28
CA ARG A 193 1.92 0.51 -19.76
C ARG A 193 1.69 -0.74 -20.60
N LEU A 194 1.50 -1.88 -19.93
CA LEU A 194 1.25 -3.16 -20.58
C LEU A 194 -0.03 -3.77 -20.01
N GLY A 195 -0.96 -4.11 -20.90
CA GLY A 195 -2.22 -4.75 -20.53
C GLY A 195 -2.15 -6.27 -20.63
N ALA A 196 -2.75 -6.98 -19.67
CA ALA A 196 -2.91 -8.42 -19.68
C ALA A 196 -4.22 -8.83 -18.98
N SER A 197 -4.45 -10.14 -18.81
CA SER A 197 -5.63 -10.68 -18.11
C SER A 197 -5.24 -11.82 -17.19
N ALA A 198 -5.77 -11.85 -15.97
CA ALA A 198 -5.56 -12.96 -15.05
C ALA A 198 -6.69 -13.98 -15.25
N ARG A 199 -6.41 -15.13 -15.87
CA ARG A 199 -7.46 -16.08 -16.28
C ARG A 199 -8.09 -16.83 -15.12
N GLU A 200 -7.29 -17.18 -14.12
CA GLU A 200 -7.70 -17.99 -12.97
C GLU A 200 -7.52 -17.22 -11.66
N ALA A 201 -8.26 -17.62 -10.63
CA ALA A 201 -8.07 -17.09 -9.29
C ALA A 201 -6.77 -17.66 -8.69
N GLY A 202 -5.98 -16.79 -8.08
CA GLY A 202 -4.72 -17.14 -7.46
C GLY A 202 -3.76 -15.95 -7.37
N ASP A 203 -2.71 -16.13 -6.57
CA ASP A 203 -1.56 -15.24 -6.53
C ASP A 203 -0.52 -15.76 -7.53
N VAL A 204 -0.26 -15.02 -8.59
CA VAL A 204 0.65 -15.43 -9.68
C VAL A 204 1.68 -14.35 -9.98
N VAL A 205 2.85 -14.76 -10.45
CA VAL A 205 3.94 -13.85 -10.83
C VAL A 205 4.00 -13.78 -12.35
N PHE A 206 3.78 -12.58 -12.89
CA PHE A 206 4.12 -12.26 -14.27
C PHE A 206 5.56 -11.73 -14.31
N THR A 207 6.24 -11.84 -15.46
CA THR A 207 7.63 -11.36 -15.58
C THR A 207 7.68 -10.19 -16.55
N LEU A 208 8.13 -9.03 -16.07
CA LEU A 208 8.41 -7.87 -16.90
C LEU A 208 9.87 -7.92 -17.33
N ARG A 209 10.16 -7.77 -18.63
CA ARG A 209 11.53 -7.78 -19.16
C ARG A 209 11.79 -6.54 -19.98
N ALA A 210 12.91 -5.88 -19.73
CA ALA A 210 13.46 -4.85 -20.61
C ALA A 210 14.48 -5.50 -21.54
N LEU A 211 14.30 -5.34 -22.84
CA LEU A 211 15.16 -5.87 -23.89
C LEU A 211 15.82 -4.72 -24.66
N ASP A 212 17.01 -4.97 -25.22
CA ASP A 212 17.62 -4.05 -26.18
C ASP A 212 17.01 -4.21 -27.60
N ALA A 213 17.55 -3.45 -28.56
CA ALA A 213 17.12 -3.50 -29.95
C ALA A 213 17.35 -4.88 -30.61
N ASP A 214 18.33 -5.64 -30.13
CA ASP A 214 18.71 -6.98 -30.62
C ASP A 214 17.96 -8.11 -29.87
N GLY A 215 17.10 -7.76 -28.91
CA GLY A 215 16.32 -8.71 -28.11
C GLY A 215 17.06 -9.32 -26.92
N LYS A 216 18.24 -8.79 -26.56
CA LYS A 216 18.99 -9.21 -25.37
C LYS A 216 18.35 -8.65 -24.11
N LEU A 217 18.29 -9.47 -23.07
CA LEU A 217 17.79 -9.07 -21.76
C LEU A 217 18.71 -8.02 -21.11
N LEU A 218 18.13 -6.87 -20.79
CA LEU A 218 18.78 -5.77 -20.07
C LEU A 218 18.44 -5.79 -18.58
N ASP A 219 17.16 -6.01 -18.25
CA ASP A 219 16.66 -6.05 -16.88
C ASP A 219 15.35 -6.84 -16.79
N GLN A 220 14.99 -7.34 -15.61
CA GLN A 220 13.73 -8.04 -15.37
C GLN A 220 13.15 -7.76 -13.99
N LEU A 221 11.83 -7.79 -13.87
CA LEU A 221 11.12 -7.62 -12.60
C LEU A 221 9.95 -8.61 -12.47
N PRO A 222 9.74 -9.20 -11.28
CA PRO A 222 8.52 -9.94 -11.00
C PRO A 222 7.36 -8.98 -10.76
N VAL A 223 6.24 -9.22 -11.42
CA VAL A 223 5.00 -8.45 -11.29
C VAL A 223 3.97 -9.28 -10.52
N PRO A 224 3.62 -8.90 -9.28
CA PRO A 224 2.61 -9.61 -8.51
C PRO A 224 1.22 -9.32 -9.07
N VAL A 225 0.50 -10.38 -9.42
CA VAL A 225 -0.91 -10.30 -9.86
C VAL A 225 -1.74 -11.17 -8.93
N ARG A 226 -2.74 -10.54 -8.28
CA ARG A 226 -3.60 -11.19 -7.29
C ARG A 226 -5.02 -11.24 -7.84
N ALA A 227 -5.43 -12.41 -8.32
CA ALA A 227 -6.78 -12.67 -8.78
C ALA A 227 -7.57 -13.37 -7.66
N ARG A 228 -8.67 -12.78 -7.23
CA ARG A 228 -9.54 -13.32 -6.19
C ARG A 228 -10.81 -13.89 -6.80
N VAL A 229 -11.36 -14.90 -6.13
CA VAL A 229 -12.75 -15.30 -6.36
C VAL A 229 -13.62 -14.22 -5.72
N VAL A 230 -14.33 -13.47 -6.54
CA VAL A 230 -15.36 -12.54 -6.08
C VAL A 230 -16.69 -13.27 -6.20
N PRO A 231 -17.50 -13.35 -5.11
CA PRO A 231 -18.83 -13.93 -5.20
C PRO A 231 -19.65 -13.22 -6.27
N ALA A 232 -20.32 -13.99 -7.13
CA ALA A 232 -21.19 -13.42 -8.14
C ALA A 232 -22.41 -12.75 -7.46
N PRO A 233 -22.80 -11.55 -7.89
CA PRO A 233 -23.91 -10.84 -7.26
C PRO A 233 -25.23 -11.54 -7.51
N THR A 234 -26.13 -11.48 -6.54
CA THR A 234 -27.50 -11.97 -6.69
C THR A 234 -28.35 -10.92 -7.41
N LEU A 235 -28.94 -11.31 -8.52
CA LEU A 235 -29.68 -10.43 -9.42
C LEU A 235 -31.16 -10.80 -9.46
N ARG A 236 -32.02 -9.80 -9.59
CA ARG A 236 -33.44 -10.00 -9.86
C ARG A 236 -33.88 -9.04 -10.95
N LEU A 237 -34.40 -9.58 -12.03
CA LEU A 237 -34.91 -8.82 -13.17
C LEU A 237 -36.43 -8.91 -13.18
N LEU A 238 -37.09 -7.75 -13.15
CA LEU A 238 -38.53 -7.65 -13.30
C LEU A 238 -38.88 -6.77 -14.51
N ALA A 239 -39.64 -7.32 -15.44
CA ALA A 239 -40.03 -6.65 -16.68
C ALA A 239 -41.55 -6.66 -16.88
N GLY A 240 -42.05 -5.65 -17.60
CA GLY A 240 -43.45 -5.50 -17.97
C GLY A 240 -43.80 -6.04 -19.37
N ALA A 241 -42.82 -6.55 -20.12
CA ALA A 241 -43.03 -7.28 -21.36
C ALA A 241 -41.79 -8.11 -21.75
N PRO A 242 -41.95 -9.22 -22.50
CA PRO A 242 -40.82 -9.94 -23.09
C PRO A 242 -40.14 -9.11 -24.20
N GLY A 243 -38.84 -9.29 -24.38
CA GLY A 243 -38.07 -8.61 -25.43
C GLY A 243 -36.68 -9.23 -25.65
N PRO A 244 -36.01 -8.92 -26.78
CA PRO A 244 -34.69 -9.48 -27.11
C PRO A 244 -33.65 -9.12 -26.04
N GLU A 245 -33.66 -7.89 -25.55
CA GLU A 245 -32.74 -7.43 -24.50
C GLU A 245 -32.76 -8.34 -23.26
N LEU A 246 -33.96 -8.79 -22.83
CA LEU A 246 -34.10 -9.65 -21.67
C LEU A 246 -33.45 -11.02 -21.87
N LYS A 247 -33.49 -11.57 -23.10
CA LYS A 247 -32.84 -12.84 -23.43
C LYS A 247 -31.33 -12.71 -23.30
N TYR A 248 -30.76 -11.63 -23.82
CA TYR A 248 -29.31 -11.42 -23.79
C TYR A 248 -28.79 -11.00 -22.41
N LEU A 249 -29.60 -10.30 -21.61
CA LEU A 249 -29.33 -10.06 -20.19
C LEU A 249 -29.33 -11.35 -19.37
N GLN A 250 -30.29 -12.24 -19.59
CA GLN A 250 -30.32 -13.55 -18.92
C GLN A 250 -29.11 -14.41 -19.27
N ARG A 251 -28.73 -14.40 -20.56
CA ARG A 251 -27.51 -15.07 -21.02
C ARG A 251 -26.27 -14.47 -20.38
N TRP A 252 -26.12 -13.14 -20.40
CA TRP A 252 -25.00 -12.45 -19.78
C TRP A 252 -24.88 -12.76 -18.28
N ALA A 253 -25.99 -12.73 -17.54
CA ALA A 253 -25.99 -13.08 -16.11
C ALA A 253 -25.52 -14.53 -15.88
N THR A 254 -25.94 -15.46 -16.75
CA THR A 254 -25.48 -16.85 -16.73
C THR A 254 -23.98 -16.95 -17.04
N ASP A 255 -23.51 -16.21 -18.04
CA ASP A 255 -22.10 -16.21 -18.47
C ASP A 255 -21.16 -15.66 -17.38
N ILE A 256 -21.61 -14.69 -16.57
CA ILE A 256 -20.86 -14.19 -15.40
C ILE A 256 -21.09 -15.01 -14.12
N GLY A 257 -21.89 -16.09 -14.19
CA GLY A 257 -22.21 -16.94 -13.04
C GLY A 257 -23.08 -16.29 -11.97
N ALA A 258 -23.78 -15.20 -12.30
CA ALA A 258 -24.65 -14.48 -11.37
C ALA A 258 -26.00 -15.18 -11.23
N PRO A 259 -26.43 -15.58 -10.01
CA PRO A 259 -27.77 -16.09 -9.78
C PRO A 259 -28.80 -15.02 -10.16
N LEU A 260 -29.59 -15.28 -11.19
CA LEU A 260 -30.61 -14.35 -11.71
C LEU A 260 -32.01 -14.92 -11.52
N GLN A 261 -32.84 -14.19 -10.80
CA GLN A 261 -34.29 -14.43 -10.76
C GLN A 261 -35.01 -13.55 -11.78
N VAL A 262 -35.90 -14.11 -12.58
CA VAL A 262 -36.60 -13.40 -13.66
C VAL A 262 -38.11 -13.42 -13.43
N GLY A 263 -38.75 -12.26 -13.53
CA GLY A 263 -40.21 -12.13 -13.54
C GLY A 263 -40.69 -11.19 -14.63
N ILE A 264 -41.38 -11.72 -15.63
CA ILE A 264 -41.88 -10.93 -16.77
C ILE A 264 -43.40 -10.97 -16.76
N THR A 265 -44.04 -9.82 -16.58
CA THR A 265 -45.50 -9.72 -16.65
C THR A 265 -45.94 -9.66 -18.11
N VAL A 266 -46.93 -10.45 -18.52
CA VAL A 266 -47.44 -10.52 -19.91
C VAL A 266 -48.86 -9.97 -20.08
N GLY A 267 -49.44 -9.44 -18.99
CA GLY A 267 -50.83 -9.01 -18.92
C GLY A 267 -51.77 -10.12 -18.42
N GLY A 268 -53.00 -9.75 -18.05
CA GLY A 268 -54.01 -10.72 -17.58
C GLY A 268 -53.67 -11.43 -16.26
N GLY A 269 -52.75 -10.89 -15.47
CA GLY A 269 -52.26 -11.53 -14.23
C GLY A 269 -51.24 -12.65 -14.46
N VAL A 270 -50.82 -12.89 -15.71
CA VAL A 270 -49.85 -13.93 -16.05
C VAL A 270 -48.42 -13.39 -15.94
N GLN A 271 -47.54 -14.19 -15.34
CA GLN A 271 -46.11 -13.93 -15.23
C GLN A 271 -45.31 -15.11 -15.83
N LEU A 272 -44.27 -14.79 -16.60
CA LEU A 272 -43.27 -15.73 -17.10
C LEU A 272 -41.99 -15.63 -16.27
N GLY A 273 -41.22 -16.72 -16.24
CA GLY A 273 -39.97 -16.83 -15.49
C GLY A 273 -40.16 -17.60 -14.18
N ASP A 274 -39.42 -17.20 -13.16
CA ASP A 274 -39.41 -17.84 -11.85
C ASP A 274 -40.69 -17.57 -11.05
N ALA A 275 -40.91 -18.40 -10.03
CA ALA A 275 -42.04 -18.24 -9.12
C ALA A 275 -42.05 -16.82 -8.48
N PRO A 276 -43.21 -16.13 -8.44
CA PRO A 276 -43.29 -14.79 -7.90
C PRO A 276 -42.86 -14.75 -6.43
N GLN A 277 -41.77 -14.04 -6.14
CA GLN A 277 -41.37 -13.73 -4.77
C GLN A 277 -41.92 -12.37 -4.34
N THR A 278 -42.23 -12.23 -3.05
CA THR A 278 -42.71 -10.95 -2.50
C THR A 278 -41.65 -9.86 -2.66
N LEU A 279 -42.10 -8.63 -2.92
CA LEU A 279 -41.26 -7.43 -2.96
C LEU A 279 -41.38 -6.71 -1.62
N ASP A 280 -40.92 -7.38 -0.57
CA ASP A 280 -40.85 -6.87 0.79
C ASP A 280 -39.39 -6.75 1.25
N THR A 281 -39.18 -6.25 2.46
CA THR A 281 -37.83 -6.05 3.01
C THR A 281 -37.04 -7.36 3.16
N ALA A 282 -37.71 -8.49 3.41
CA ALA A 282 -37.03 -9.77 3.60
C ALA A 282 -36.58 -10.36 2.26
N GLY A 283 -37.45 -10.34 1.24
CA GLY A 283 -37.13 -10.81 -0.11
C GLY A 283 -36.06 -9.98 -0.81
N LEU A 284 -35.90 -8.70 -0.43
CA LEU A 284 -34.87 -7.81 -0.96
C LEU A 284 -33.55 -7.81 -0.15
N ALA A 285 -33.53 -8.40 1.04
CA ALA A 285 -32.37 -8.31 1.94
C ALA A 285 -31.12 -9.00 1.40
N GLY A 286 -31.28 -10.14 0.71
CA GLY A 286 -30.20 -10.92 0.10
C GLY A 286 -29.92 -10.58 -1.36
N LEU A 287 -30.55 -9.53 -1.89
CA LEU A 287 -30.41 -9.12 -3.29
C LEU A 287 -29.36 -8.02 -3.43
N ASP A 288 -28.45 -8.16 -4.40
CA ASP A 288 -27.41 -7.17 -4.67
C ASP A 288 -27.87 -6.12 -5.69
N LEU A 289 -28.60 -6.52 -6.72
CA LEU A 289 -29.14 -5.62 -7.74
C LEU A 289 -30.54 -6.04 -8.20
N LEU A 290 -31.48 -5.10 -8.18
CA LEU A 290 -32.81 -5.20 -8.77
C LEU A 290 -32.83 -4.46 -10.13
N LEU A 291 -33.00 -5.19 -11.22
CA LEU A 291 -33.30 -4.63 -12.54
C LEU A 291 -34.81 -4.47 -12.71
N LEU A 292 -35.23 -3.27 -13.12
CA LEU A 292 -36.59 -2.94 -13.52
C LEU A 292 -36.57 -2.40 -14.95
N ASP A 293 -37.54 -2.79 -15.79
CA ASP A 293 -37.82 -2.02 -16.99
C ASP A 293 -38.80 -0.85 -16.70
N GLU A 294 -38.96 0.06 -17.66
CA GLU A 294 -39.79 1.24 -17.49
C GLU A 294 -41.26 0.90 -17.19
N ARG A 295 -41.77 -0.18 -17.79
CA ARG A 295 -43.16 -0.64 -17.63
C ARG A 295 -43.40 -1.23 -16.26
N ARG A 296 -42.45 -2.02 -15.76
CA ARG A 296 -42.53 -2.61 -14.43
C ARG A 296 -42.43 -1.54 -13.37
N LEU A 297 -41.52 -0.58 -13.54
CA LEU A 297 -41.41 0.58 -12.66
C LEU A 297 -42.75 1.34 -12.56
N ALA A 298 -43.39 1.60 -13.70
CA ALA A 298 -44.70 2.25 -13.75
C ALA A 298 -45.81 1.42 -13.12
N ALA A 299 -45.70 0.09 -13.11
CA ALA A 299 -46.71 -0.80 -12.53
C ALA A 299 -46.52 -1.07 -11.03
N LEU A 300 -45.49 -0.50 -10.37
CA LEU A 300 -45.22 -0.77 -8.95
C LEU A 300 -46.28 -0.16 -8.02
N PRO A 301 -46.94 -0.97 -7.16
CA PRO A 301 -47.80 -0.47 -6.10
C PRO A 301 -47.03 0.34 -5.06
N ALA A 302 -47.71 1.28 -4.37
CA ALA A 302 -47.10 2.14 -3.35
C ALA A 302 -46.34 1.37 -2.25
N ALA A 303 -46.88 0.23 -1.79
CA ALA A 303 -46.21 -0.60 -0.79
C ALA A 303 -44.86 -1.17 -1.29
N GLN A 304 -44.81 -1.64 -2.55
CA GLN A 304 -43.57 -2.15 -3.15
C GLN A 304 -42.56 -1.02 -3.38
N ARG A 305 -43.02 0.16 -3.80
CA ARG A 305 -42.15 1.35 -3.94
C ARG A 305 -41.48 1.74 -2.62
N ALA A 306 -42.23 1.68 -1.51
CA ALA A 306 -41.72 1.96 -0.17
C ALA A 306 -40.74 0.86 0.34
N ALA A 307 -41.03 -0.41 0.04
CA ALA A 307 -40.15 -1.53 0.37
C ALA A 307 -38.80 -1.43 -0.37
N ILE A 308 -38.83 -1.15 -1.68
CA ILE A 308 -37.63 -0.94 -2.50
C ILE A 308 -36.84 0.28 -1.99
N ALA A 309 -37.50 1.40 -1.68
CA ALA A 309 -36.83 2.57 -1.10
C ALA A 309 -36.13 2.26 0.22
N THR A 310 -36.73 1.40 1.06
CA THR A 310 -36.12 0.95 2.31
C THR A 310 -34.94 0.01 2.07
N ALA A 311 -35.08 -0.93 1.14
CA ALA A 311 -33.99 -1.83 0.76
C ALA A 311 -32.80 -1.06 0.14
N MET A 312 -33.04 -0.04 -0.68
CA MET A 312 -31.98 0.83 -1.22
C MET A 312 -31.22 1.51 -0.08
N ARG A 313 -31.90 2.07 0.93
CA ARG A 313 -31.23 2.65 2.09
C ARG A 313 -30.31 1.66 2.82
N ASN A 314 -30.63 0.36 2.77
CA ASN A 314 -29.88 -0.74 3.37
C ASN A 314 -28.87 -1.42 2.42
N GLY A 315 -28.58 -0.84 1.25
CA GLY A 315 -27.52 -1.32 0.36
C GLY A 315 -27.98 -1.92 -0.96
N LEU A 316 -29.28 -2.10 -1.21
CA LEU A 316 -29.76 -2.62 -2.49
C LEU A 316 -29.41 -1.67 -3.65
N GLY A 317 -28.84 -2.22 -4.71
CA GLY A 317 -28.77 -1.58 -6.01
C GLY A 317 -30.10 -1.68 -6.76
N VAL A 318 -30.53 -0.60 -7.40
CA VAL A 318 -31.66 -0.62 -8.33
C VAL A 318 -31.22 -0.02 -9.66
N LEU A 319 -31.38 -0.78 -10.74
CA LEU A 319 -31.18 -0.31 -12.10
C LEU A 319 -32.52 -0.28 -12.85
N VAL A 320 -32.90 0.89 -13.34
CA VAL A 320 -34.04 1.05 -14.24
C VAL A 320 -33.51 1.12 -15.68
N ARG A 321 -33.75 0.06 -16.45
CA ARG A 321 -33.49 0.05 -17.89
C ARG A 321 -34.67 0.72 -18.61
N VAL A 322 -34.38 1.69 -19.46
CA VAL A 322 -35.42 2.39 -20.22
C VAL A 322 -35.32 1.97 -21.68
N GLY A 323 -36.20 1.03 -22.07
CA GLY A 323 -36.33 0.56 -23.45
C GLY A 323 -37.49 1.19 -24.23
N GLY A 324 -38.20 2.14 -23.61
CA GLY A 324 -39.32 2.88 -24.19
C GLY A 324 -39.51 4.22 -23.49
N ALA A 325 -40.43 5.05 -23.99
CA ALA A 325 -40.73 6.34 -23.37
C ALA A 325 -41.19 6.18 -21.90
N LEU A 326 -40.55 6.93 -20.98
CA LEU A 326 -40.94 6.95 -19.57
C LEU A 326 -42.31 7.61 -19.41
N ASP A 327 -43.29 6.84 -18.91
CA ASP A 327 -44.62 7.36 -18.60
C ASP A 327 -44.63 8.26 -17.34
N GLY A 328 -45.78 8.88 -17.08
CA GLY A 328 -45.94 9.79 -15.94
C GLY A 328 -45.78 9.12 -14.57
N ASN A 329 -46.08 7.83 -14.43
CA ASN A 329 -45.97 7.13 -13.15
C ASN A 329 -44.53 6.67 -12.89
N ALA A 330 -43.82 6.21 -13.92
CA ALA A 330 -42.40 5.94 -13.88
C ALA A 330 -41.60 7.21 -13.51
N ARG A 331 -41.87 8.34 -14.19
CA ARG A 331 -41.24 9.64 -13.85
C ARG A 331 -41.55 10.09 -12.43
N ARG A 332 -42.77 9.87 -11.95
CA ARG A 332 -43.16 10.16 -10.55
C ARG A 332 -42.39 9.29 -9.57
N THR A 333 -42.28 7.99 -9.83
CA THR A 333 -41.57 7.03 -8.96
C THR A 333 -40.08 7.34 -8.90
N LEU A 334 -39.44 7.66 -10.03
CA LEU A 334 -38.04 8.08 -10.05
C LEU A 334 -37.84 9.38 -9.24
N ARG A 335 -38.72 10.36 -9.40
CA ARG A 335 -38.72 11.60 -8.60
C ARG A 335 -38.90 11.34 -7.10
N GLU A 336 -39.80 10.44 -6.72
CA GLU A 336 -39.99 10.03 -5.31
C GLU A 336 -38.74 9.37 -4.72
N TRP A 337 -37.98 8.64 -5.53
CA TRP A 337 -36.65 8.12 -5.17
C TRP A 337 -35.52 9.14 -5.40
N GLY A 338 -35.86 10.37 -5.79
CA GLY A 338 -34.96 11.50 -5.90
C GLY A 338 -34.08 11.51 -7.15
N LEU A 339 -34.43 10.78 -8.20
CA LEU A 339 -33.76 10.86 -9.50
C LEU A 339 -34.73 11.49 -10.50
N GLU A 340 -34.59 12.80 -10.73
CA GLU A 340 -35.43 13.49 -11.71
C GLU A 340 -34.87 13.32 -13.12
N THR A 341 -35.75 12.94 -14.04
CA THR A 341 -35.41 12.74 -15.45
C THR A 341 -36.21 13.69 -16.35
N ARG A 342 -35.54 14.24 -17.37
CA ARG A 342 -36.11 15.04 -18.45
C ARG A 342 -35.74 14.41 -19.78
N GLY A 343 -36.51 14.70 -20.82
CA GLY A 343 -36.29 14.12 -22.14
C GLY A 343 -37.59 14.09 -22.93
N ASP A 344 -37.44 14.26 -24.24
CA ASP A 344 -38.55 14.25 -25.21
C ASP A 344 -38.91 12.82 -25.66
N GLY A 345 -38.11 11.83 -25.28
CA GLY A 345 -38.32 10.43 -25.63
C GLY A 345 -37.90 10.09 -27.06
N GLN A 346 -37.06 10.91 -27.70
CA GLN A 346 -36.40 10.53 -28.94
C GLN A 346 -35.25 9.55 -28.69
N THR A 347 -34.93 8.76 -29.71
CA THR A 347 -33.75 7.89 -29.69
C THR A 347 -32.57 8.57 -30.37
N ALA A 348 -31.37 8.32 -29.85
CA ALA A 348 -30.11 8.80 -30.38
C ALA A 348 -29.10 7.64 -30.43
N THR A 349 -28.26 7.63 -31.46
CA THR A 349 -27.15 6.69 -31.57
C THR A 349 -25.95 7.20 -30.78
N VAL A 350 -25.33 6.34 -29.98
CA VAL A 350 -24.11 6.62 -29.22
C VAL A 350 -23.03 5.63 -29.61
N LYS A 351 -21.81 6.15 -29.73
CA LYS A 351 -20.63 5.34 -30.00
C LYS A 351 -20.13 4.69 -28.71
N TRP A 352 -20.55 3.46 -28.44
CA TRP A 352 -20.19 2.74 -27.22
C TRP A 352 -18.69 2.45 -27.15
N ARG A 353 -18.13 1.81 -28.19
CA ARG A 353 -16.74 1.32 -28.17
C ARG A 353 -16.11 1.32 -29.56
N ASN A 354 -14.78 1.35 -29.60
CA ASN A 354 -14.00 0.99 -30.79
C ASN A 354 -13.57 -0.48 -30.69
N ALA A 355 -13.90 -1.29 -31.69
CA ALA A 355 -13.41 -2.65 -31.82
C ALA A 355 -12.29 -2.72 -32.87
N ALA A 356 -11.21 -3.42 -32.56
CA ALA A 356 -10.16 -3.69 -33.56
C ALA A 356 -10.76 -4.56 -34.68
N VAL A 357 -10.47 -4.20 -35.93
CA VAL A 357 -11.00 -4.95 -37.09
C VAL A 357 -10.25 -6.27 -37.25
N HIS A 358 -8.93 -6.31 -36.97
CA HIS A 358 -8.07 -7.50 -36.94
C HIS A 358 -7.08 -7.40 -35.77
N ALA A 359 -6.61 -8.54 -35.24
CA ALA A 359 -5.73 -8.60 -34.05
C ALA A 359 -4.37 -7.90 -34.22
N ASP A 360 -3.90 -7.74 -35.47
CA ASP A 360 -2.59 -7.16 -35.82
C ASP A 360 -2.70 -5.76 -36.47
N ASP A 361 -3.91 -5.20 -36.62
CA ASP A 361 -4.12 -3.93 -37.33
C ASP A 361 -4.59 -2.81 -36.38
N ASN A 362 -4.08 -1.60 -36.60
CA ASN A 362 -4.44 -0.39 -35.84
C ASN A 362 -5.80 0.20 -36.28
N THR A 363 -6.50 -0.44 -37.22
CA THR A 363 -7.81 -0.01 -37.68
C THR A 363 -8.90 -0.45 -36.68
N THR A 364 -9.74 0.51 -36.28
CA THR A 364 -10.85 0.26 -35.35
C THR A 364 -12.19 0.65 -35.96
N ALA A 365 -13.19 -0.19 -35.78
CA ALA A 365 -14.59 0.07 -36.15
C ALA A 365 -15.39 0.56 -34.93
N ALA A 366 -16.29 1.51 -35.16
CA ALA A 366 -17.18 2.01 -34.13
C ALA A 366 -18.34 1.04 -33.89
N LEU A 367 -18.49 0.57 -32.66
CA LEU A 367 -19.65 -0.15 -32.17
C LEU A 367 -20.65 0.84 -31.61
N ASN A 368 -21.82 0.92 -32.25
CA ASN A 368 -22.87 1.86 -31.90
C ASN A 368 -24.02 1.15 -31.18
N ILE A 369 -24.68 1.87 -30.29
CA ILE A 369 -25.92 1.46 -29.62
C ILE A 369 -26.92 2.62 -29.68
N GLU A 370 -28.20 2.32 -29.58
CA GLU A 370 -29.27 3.28 -29.42
C GLU A 370 -29.58 3.54 -27.94
N ARG A 371 -29.86 4.81 -27.64
CA ARG A 371 -30.35 5.25 -26.34
C ARG A 371 -31.55 6.18 -26.48
N PHE A 372 -32.40 6.25 -25.46
CA PHE A 372 -33.32 7.37 -25.31
C PHE A 372 -32.58 8.63 -24.85
N ASP A 373 -33.04 9.78 -25.34
CA ASP A 373 -32.57 11.06 -24.84
C ASP A 373 -33.18 11.33 -23.47
N LEU A 374 -32.32 11.28 -22.46
CA LEU A 374 -32.70 11.39 -21.07
C LEU A 374 -31.64 12.19 -20.31
N ASP A 375 -32.04 13.37 -19.87
CA ASP A 375 -31.25 14.22 -19.00
C ASP A 375 -31.61 13.96 -17.54
N PHE A 376 -30.59 14.05 -16.69
CA PHE A 376 -30.74 13.90 -15.25
C PHE A 376 -30.56 15.25 -14.56
N THR A 377 -31.43 15.55 -13.60
CA THR A 377 -31.34 16.79 -12.82
C THR A 377 -31.11 16.51 -11.35
N GLY A 378 -30.13 17.20 -10.77
CA GLY A 378 -29.74 17.10 -9.36
C GLY A 378 -28.23 17.19 -9.21
N THR A 379 -27.75 17.83 -8.14
CA THR A 379 -26.31 17.99 -7.86
C THR A 379 -25.61 16.69 -7.51
N ASP A 380 -26.39 15.69 -7.05
CA ASP A 380 -25.86 14.42 -6.53
C ASP A 380 -25.95 13.28 -7.55
N VAL A 381 -26.34 13.59 -8.80
CA VAL A 381 -26.42 12.60 -9.87
C VAL A 381 -25.10 12.58 -10.62
N VAL A 382 -24.53 11.38 -10.75
CA VAL A 382 -23.25 11.13 -11.42
C VAL A 382 -23.53 10.32 -12.69
N PRO A 383 -22.77 10.53 -13.79
CA PRO A 383 -22.83 9.66 -14.96
C PRO A 383 -22.67 8.19 -14.57
N LEU A 384 -23.53 7.33 -15.12
CA LEU A 384 -23.44 5.88 -14.87
C LEU A 384 -22.33 5.24 -15.72
N LEU A 385 -22.29 5.59 -17.00
CA LEU A 385 -21.28 5.13 -17.95
C LEU A 385 -20.80 6.30 -18.81
N HIS A 386 -19.61 6.13 -19.37
CA HIS A 386 -19.07 7.01 -20.42
C HIS A 386 -18.89 6.20 -21.70
N ALA A 387 -19.40 6.74 -22.80
CA ALA A 387 -19.21 6.18 -24.13
C ALA A 387 -17.83 6.57 -24.69
N ALA A 388 -17.41 5.94 -25.79
CA ALA A 388 -16.10 6.19 -26.41
C ALA A 388 -15.94 7.61 -26.98
N ASP A 389 -17.04 8.33 -27.21
CA ASP A 389 -17.05 9.74 -27.60
C ASP A 389 -17.04 10.71 -26.40
N GLY A 390 -16.96 10.18 -25.17
CA GLY A 390 -16.99 10.96 -23.93
C GLY A 390 -18.40 11.33 -23.47
N SER A 391 -19.43 11.04 -24.25
CA SER A 391 -20.83 11.28 -23.85
C SER A 391 -21.22 10.40 -22.66
N THR A 392 -22.11 10.93 -21.83
CA THR A 392 -22.62 10.23 -20.65
C THR A 392 -23.77 9.33 -21.04
N LEU A 393 -23.74 8.07 -20.60
CA LEU A 393 -24.80 7.11 -20.83
C LEU A 393 -25.44 6.71 -19.50
N GLY A 394 -26.63 7.27 -19.25
CA GLY A 394 -27.36 7.08 -18.01
C GLY A 394 -26.79 7.87 -16.83
N GLY A 395 -27.51 7.81 -15.72
CA GLY A 395 -27.19 8.55 -14.50
C GLY A 395 -27.58 7.74 -13.27
N TRP A 396 -26.82 7.90 -12.20
CA TRP A 396 -27.10 7.26 -10.93
C TRP A 396 -26.86 8.18 -9.75
N ARG A 397 -27.46 7.82 -8.62
CA ARG A 397 -27.23 8.48 -7.33
C ARG A 397 -27.20 7.49 -6.18
N ALA A 398 -26.53 7.87 -5.10
CA ALA A 398 -26.58 7.12 -3.85
C ALA A 398 -27.89 7.40 -3.08
N ILE A 399 -28.45 6.36 -2.47
CA ILE A 399 -29.60 6.43 -1.56
C ILE A 399 -29.28 5.58 -0.33
N GLY A 400 -28.89 6.24 0.78
CA GLY A 400 -28.36 5.53 1.95
C GLY A 400 -27.09 4.75 1.59
N GLN A 401 -27.08 3.44 1.83
CA GLN A 401 -25.95 2.55 1.45
C GLN A 401 -26.08 1.98 0.02
N GLY A 402 -27.26 2.10 -0.60
CA GLY A 402 -27.54 1.58 -1.93
C GLY A 402 -27.48 2.66 -3.01
N ARG A 403 -27.85 2.27 -4.24
CA ARG A 403 -27.69 3.10 -5.43
C ARG A 403 -28.89 2.93 -6.35
N LEU A 404 -29.36 4.04 -6.93
CA LEU A 404 -30.38 4.05 -7.97
C LEU A 404 -29.75 4.55 -9.26
N GLY A 405 -29.75 3.71 -10.30
CA GLY A 405 -29.31 4.05 -11.64
C GLY A 405 -30.44 3.96 -12.66
N VAL A 406 -30.37 4.80 -13.68
CA VAL A 406 -31.21 4.72 -14.88
C VAL A 406 -30.29 4.62 -16.09
N LEU A 407 -30.51 3.58 -16.90
CA LEU A 407 -29.76 3.34 -18.12
C LEU A 407 -30.71 3.37 -19.32
N PRO A 408 -30.66 4.42 -20.16
CA PRO A 408 -31.59 4.59 -21.26
C PRO A 408 -31.17 3.84 -22.53
N VAL A 409 -30.59 2.66 -22.41
CA VAL A 409 -30.14 1.84 -23.55
C VAL A 409 -31.29 0.96 -24.06
N THR A 410 -31.53 1.00 -25.36
CA THR A 410 -32.67 0.31 -25.99
C THR A 410 -32.30 -1.02 -26.60
N ASP A 411 -31.13 -1.12 -27.22
CA ASP A 411 -30.79 -2.18 -28.17
C ASP A 411 -29.41 -2.82 -27.96
N SER A 412 -28.86 -2.82 -26.73
CA SER A 412 -27.52 -3.39 -26.48
C SER A 412 -27.35 -4.83 -26.98
N TYR A 413 -28.43 -5.61 -27.07
CA TYR A 413 -28.43 -6.94 -27.70
C TYR A 413 -27.88 -6.99 -29.14
N THR A 414 -27.94 -5.89 -29.90
CA THR A 414 -27.44 -5.82 -31.28
C THR A 414 -25.93 -6.03 -31.33
N LEU A 415 -25.20 -5.65 -30.27
CA LEU A 415 -23.76 -5.93 -30.13
C LEU A 415 -23.48 -7.43 -30.14
N VAL A 416 -24.30 -8.22 -29.43
CA VAL A 416 -24.15 -9.69 -29.40
C VAL A 416 -24.49 -10.29 -30.76
N LEU A 417 -25.52 -9.78 -31.44
CA LEU A 417 -25.88 -10.20 -32.79
C LEU A 417 -24.79 -9.88 -33.81
N ALA A 418 -24.04 -8.80 -33.60
CA ALA A 418 -22.88 -8.40 -34.40
C ALA A 418 -21.58 -9.14 -34.03
N GLY A 419 -21.61 -10.10 -33.10
CA GLY A 419 -20.44 -10.87 -32.68
C GLY A 419 -19.59 -10.22 -31.56
N HIS A 420 -20.03 -9.08 -31.03
CA HIS A 420 -19.32 -8.32 -29.98
C HIS A 420 -19.94 -8.55 -28.60
N ALA A 421 -19.99 -9.83 -28.19
CA ALA A 421 -20.49 -10.21 -26.86
C ALA A 421 -19.63 -9.64 -25.72
N ASP A 422 -18.34 -9.38 -25.96
CA ASP A 422 -17.43 -8.74 -25.01
C ASP A 422 -17.83 -7.29 -24.74
N ALA A 423 -18.20 -6.52 -25.77
CA ALA A 423 -18.65 -5.14 -25.65
C ALA A 423 -20.01 -5.03 -24.93
N HIS A 424 -20.90 -6.00 -25.17
CA HIS A 424 -22.16 -6.12 -24.42
C HIS A 424 -21.89 -6.44 -22.93
N ALA A 425 -21.02 -7.40 -22.65
CA ALA A 425 -20.68 -7.76 -21.28
C ALA A 425 -19.99 -6.60 -20.54
N GLU A 426 -19.12 -5.84 -21.20
CA GLU A 426 -18.48 -4.64 -20.65
C GLU A 426 -19.49 -3.60 -20.20
N LEU A 427 -20.50 -3.29 -21.02
CA LEU A 427 -21.55 -2.33 -20.71
C LEU A 427 -22.30 -2.72 -19.43
N TRP A 428 -22.76 -3.97 -19.36
CA TRP A 428 -23.54 -4.45 -18.21
C TRP A 428 -22.68 -4.69 -16.97
N ASN A 429 -21.43 -5.14 -17.12
CA ASN A 429 -20.50 -5.29 -16.01
C ASN A 429 -20.14 -3.93 -15.41
N ALA A 430 -19.97 -2.88 -16.22
CA ALA A 430 -19.70 -1.54 -15.74
C ALA A 430 -20.90 -0.95 -14.96
N ALA A 431 -22.13 -1.16 -15.45
CA ALA A 431 -23.34 -0.77 -14.74
C ALA A 431 -23.51 -1.56 -13.43
N LEU A 432 -23.27 -2.88 -13.46
CA LEU A 432 -23.33 -3.76 -12.30
C LEU A 432 -22.29 -3.39 -11.23
N ALA A 433 -21.03 -3.17 -11.62
CA ALA A 433 -19.96 -2.75 -10.71
C ALA A 433 -20.27 -1.42 -10.01
N THR A 434 -21.01 -0.54 -10.69
CA THR A 434 -21.43 0.74 -10.14
C THR A 434 -22.68 0.63 -9.28
N LEU A 435 -23.63 -0.25 -9.56
CA LEU A 435 -24.93 -0.23 -8.88
C LEU A 435 -25.14 -1.33 -7.85
N ALA A 436 -24.50 -2.48 -8.01
CA ALA A 436 -24.66 -3.61 -7.10
C ALA A 436 -24.33 -3.20 -5.66
N ARG A 437 -24.98 -3.88 -4.71
CA ARG A 437 -24.68 -3.77 -3.29
C ARG A 437 -23.17 -3.88 -3.08
N PRO A 438 -22.54 -2.92 -2.40
CA PRO A 438 -21.13 -3.01 -2.08
C PRO A 438 -20.88 -4.27 -1.24
N LEU A 439 -20.07 -5.19 -1.75
CA LEU A 439 -19.53 -6.26 -0.93
C LEU A 439 -18.67 -5.63 0.17
N PRO A 440 -18.73 -6.11 1.42
CA PRO A 440 -17.75 -5.72 2.43
C PRO A 440 -16.35 -5.92 1.86
N GLY A 441 -15.53 -4.87 1.88
CA GLY A 441 -14.14 -4.98 1.45
C GLY A 441 -13.43 -6.05 2.27
N PRO A 442 -12.59 -6.91 1.66
CA PRO A 442 -11.93 -7.97 2.40
C PRO A 442 -11.09 -7.37 3.52
N ALA A 443 -11.02 -8.07 4.66
CA ALA A 443 -10.28 -7.64 5.85
C ALA A 443 -8.80 -7.36 5.55
N LEU A 444 -8.27 -7.97 4.47
CA LEU A 444 -6.89 -7.86 4.01
C LEU A 444 -6.72 -7.01 2.72
N GLN A 445 -7.62 -6.05 2.46
CA GLN A 445 -7.59 -5.23 1.24
C GLN A 445 -6.39 -4.28 1.15
N HIS A 446 -5.88 -3.78 2.27
CA HIS A 446 -4.82 -2.75 2.32
C HIS A 446 -3.39 -3.32 2.29
N LEU A 447 -3.23 -4.59 1.91
CA LEU A 447 -1.91 -5.18 1.82
C LEU A 447 -1.16 -4.68 0.58
N PRO A 448 0.14 -4.33 0.74
CA PRO A 448 0.96 -3.96 -0.40
C PRO A 448 1.03 -5.12 -1.40
N ALA A 449 1.22 -4.79 -2.67
CA ALA A 449 1.35 -5.80 -3.72
C ALA A 449 2.62 -6.64 -3.53
N TRP A 450 3.69 -6.02 -3.03
CA TRP A 450 4.98 -6.65 -2.78
C TRP A 450 5.73 -6.01 -1.60
N ALA A 451 6.79 -6.69 -1.14
CA ALA A 451 7.71 -6.25 -0.10
C ALA A 451 9.15 -6.71 -0.42
N TRP A 452 10.15 -6.20 0.29
CA TRP A 452 11.56 -6.60 0.11
C TRP A 452 11.98 -7.66 1.13
N ALA A 453 12.70 -8.68 0.68
CA ALA A 453 13.35 -9.64 1.57
C ALA A 453 14.43 -8.95 2.42
N GLY A 454 14.48 -9.28 3.71
CA GLY A 454 15.44 -8.72 4.66
C GLY A 454 15.11 -7.30 5.15
N GLU A 455 14.05 -6.66 4.66
CA GLU A 455 13.64 -5.32 5.09
C GLU A 455 12.35 -5.32 5.93
N ARG A 456 12.22 -4.30 6.80
CA ARG A 456 10.99 -4.06 7.55
C ARG A 456 9.90 -3.56 6.62
N THR A 457 8.74 -4.21 6.65
CA THR A 457 7.50 -3.76 6.01
C THR A 457 6.44 -3.49 7.07
N THR A 458 5.69 -2.41 6.92
CA THR A 458 4.56 -2.08 7.79
C THR A 458 3.25 -2.53 7.16
N LEU A 459 2.46 -3.33 7.87
CA LEU A 459 1.15 -3.80 7.44
C LEU A 459 0.09 -3.22 8.38
N CYS A 460 -0.90 -2.50 7.84
CA CYS A 460 -1.90 -1.79 8.64
C CYS A 460 -3.32 -2.30 8.36
N GLY A 461 -4.23 -2.09 9.32
CA GLY A 461 -5.63 -2.50 9.19
C GLY A 461 -5.83 -4.01 9.27
N LEU A 462 -4.95 -4.71 9.98
CA LEU A 462 -5.01 -6.16 10.14
C LEU A 462 -5.95 -6.55 11.29
N PRO A 463 -6.75 -7.62 11.14
CA PRO A 463 -7.49 -8.20 12.26
C PRO A 463 -6.56 -8.64 13.41
N ALA A 464 -7.08 -8.62 14.64
CA ALA A 464 -6.35 -9.13 15.79
C ALA A 464 -5.98 -10.61 15.60
N GLY A 465 -4.74 -10.98 15.99
CA GLY A 465 -4.24 -12.35 15.84
C GLY A 465 -3.80 -12.73 14.43
N SER A 466 -3.61 -11.74 13.53
CA SER A 466 -3.10 -12.00 12.18
C SER A 466 -1.70 -12.63 12.19
N GLN A 467 -1.43 -13.49 11.21
CA GLN A 467 -0.18 -14.21 11.06
C GLN A 467 0.33 -14.10 9.61
N ALA A 468 1.64 -14.04 9.44
CA ALA A 468 2.29 -14.19 8.14
C ALA A 468 2.84 -15.62 8.01
N GLN A 469 2.49 -16.29 6.93
CA GLN A 469 3.03 -17.59 6.54
C GLN A 469 4.02 -17.42 5.40
N ALA A 470 5.24 -17.93 5.58
CA ALA A 470 6.29 -17.93 4.57
C ALA A 470 6.13 -19.06 3.54
N PRO A 471 6.85 -19.01 2.40
CA PRO A 471 6.79 -20.05 1.37
C PRO A 471 7.13 -21.45 1.88
N ASP A 472 8.01 -21.55 2.87
CA ASP A 472 8.38 -22.81 3.56
C ASP A 472 7.30 -23.32 4.55
N GLY A 473 6.19 -22.59 4.68
CA GLY A 473 5.09 -22.90 5.57
C GLY A 473 5.26 -22.40 7.00
N THR A 474 6.42 -21.83 7.36
CA THR A 474 6.65 -21.25 8.69
C THR A 474 5.69 -20.09 8.96
N ARG A 475 5.18 -20.01 10.18
CA ARG A 475 4.21 -18.97 10.59
C ARG A 475 4.83 -18.05 11.62
N SER A 476 4.62 -16.75 11.42
CA SER A 476 5.04 -15.69 12.33
C SER A 476 3.83 -14.85 12.73
N ALA A 477 3.69 -14.57 14.03
CA ALA A 477 2.63 -13.71 14.52
C ALA A 477 2.91 -12.25 14.16
N LEU A 478 1.89 -11.54 13.65
CA LEU A 478 1.98 -10.12 13.36
C LEU A 478 1.49 -9.35 14.59
N LEU A 479 2.43 -8.84 15.38
CA LEU A 479 2.12 -8.06 16.57
C LEU A 479 1.66 -6.66 16.17
N THR A 480 0.39 -6.37 16.42
CA THR A 480 -0.19 -5.04 16.21
C THR A 480 0.30 -4.08 17.28
N ASP A 481 0.81 -2.92 16.85
CA ASP A 481 1.16 -1.83 17.75
C ASP A 481 -0.10 -1.00 18.08
N PRO A 482 -0.53 -0.98 19.35
CA PRO A 482 -1.71 -0.21 19.76
C PRO A 482 -1.51 1.30 19.66
N GLN A 483 -0.27 1.80 19.66
CA GLN A 483 0.03 3.23 19.50
C GLN A 483 0.12 3.66 18.03
N ALA A 484 0.27 2.71 17.10
CA ALA A 484 0.40 2.98 15.66
C ALA A 484 -0.84 2.54 14.87
N SER A 485 -2.05 2.85 15.34
CA SER A 485 -3.32 2.63 14.63
C SER A 485 -3.51 1.20 14.07
N GLN A 486 -3.14 0.17 14.85
CA GLN A 486 -3.26 -1.25 14.46
C GLN A 486 -2.35 -1.66 13.28
N CYS A 487 -1.21 -0.99 13.13
CA CYS A 487 -0.15 -1.44 12.23
C CYS A 487 0.76 -2.47 12.92
N SER A 488 1.22 -3.45 12.15
CA SER A 488 2.21 -4.45 12.55
C SER A 488 3.49 -4.29 11.73
N GLY A 489 4.64 -4.43 12.39
CA GLY A 489 5.92 -4.59 11.69
C GLY A 489 6.12 -6.03 11.26
N TRP A 490 6.60 -6.23 10.03
CA TRP A 490 6.88 -7.54 9.45
C TRP A 490 8.26 -7.54 8.76
N TRP A 491 9.05 -8.60 8.96
CA TRP A 491 10.43 -8.74 8.44
C TRP A 491 10.59 -10.06 7.68
N PRO A 492 10.08 -10.16 6.45
CA PRO A 492 10.25 -11.38 5.65
C PRO A 492 11.73 -11.61 5.33
N GLN A 493 12.22 -12.84 5.53
CA GLN A 493 13.62 -13.19 5.27
C GLN A 493 13.80 -13.91 3.93
N GLN A 494 12.77 -14.61 3.44
CA GLN A 494 12.82 -15.37 2.19
C GLN A 494 12.09 -14.60 1.10
N ALA A 495 12.54 -14.71 -0.16
CA ALA A 495 11.78 -14.24 -1.30
C ALA A 495 10.66 -15.24 -1.64
N GLY A 496 9.63 -14.77 -2.37
CA GLY A 496 8.47 -15.55 -2.78
C GLY A 496 7.16 -15.12 -2.12
N TRP A 497 6.08 -15.83 -2.47
CA TRP A 497 4.74 -15.55 -1.97
C TRP A 497 4.61 -15.84 -0.48
N HIS A 498 4.33 -14.80 0.30
CA HIS A 498 3.91 -14.94 1.69
C HIS A 498 2.41 -14.76 1.78
N ARG A 499 1.77 -15.52 2.68
CA ARG A 499 0.33 -15.44 2.93
C ARG A 499 0.06 -14.77 4.27
N ILE A 500 -0.63 -13.64 4.24
CA ILE A 500 -1.16 -13.00 5.45
C ILE A 500 -2.52 -13.64 5.75
N ILE A 501 -2.70 -14.12 6.98
CA ILE A 501 -3.89 -14.84 7.44
C ILE A 501 -4.48 -14.05 8.61
N GLY A 502 -5.76 -13.68 8.54
CA GLY A 502 -6.44 -12.91 9.57
C GLY A 502 -7.93 -12.75 9.29
N GLY A 503 -8.76 -12.72 10.33
CA GLY A 503 -10.21 -12.49 10.18
C GLY A 503 -10.96 -13.54 9.36
N GLY A 504 -10.45 -14.78 9.28
CA GLY A 504 -11.03 -15.85 8.45
C GLY A 504 -10.64 -15.78 6.97
N GLU A 505 -9.85 -14.78 6.57
CA GLU A 505 -9.39 -14.59 5.21
C GLU A 505 -7.88 -14.84 5.08
N SER A 506 -7.42 -14.98 3.84
CA SER A 506 -6.00 -14.97 3.52
C SER A 506 -5.70 -14.20 2.24
N ALA A 507 -4.51 -13.62 2.17
CA ALA A 507 -4.08 -12.80 1.04
C ALA A 507 -2.57 -12.89 0.83
N GLY A 508 -2.14 -12.98 -0.43
CA GLY A 508 -0.73 -12.97 -0.80
C GLY A 508 -0.08 -11.59 -0.77
N VAL A 509 1.19 -11.57 -0.38
CA VAL A 509 2.15 -10.47 -0.62
C VAL A 509 3.41 -11.09 -1.21
N LEU A 510 3.83 -10.61 -2.38
CA LEU A 510 5.06 -11.11 -3.01
C LEU A 510 6.28 -10.47 -2.35
N VAL A 511 7.18 -11.28 -1.81
CA VAL A 511 8.47 -10.77 -1.31
C VAL A 511 9.51 -10.93 -2.40
N ILE A 512 10.14 -9.83 -2.80
CA ILE A 512 11.15 -9.78 -3.85
C ILE A 512 12.54 -9.73 -3.21
N ASP A 513 13.50 -10.46 -3.76
CA ASP A 513 14.91 -10.32 -3.38
C ASP A 513 15.46 -9.00 -3.98
N PRO A 514 16.01 -8.08 -3.18
CA PRO A 514 16.69 -6.89 -3.70
C PRO A 514 17.74 -7.16 -4.80
N ALA A 515 18.38 -8.33 -4.77
CA ALA A 515 19.38 -8.74 -5.76
C ALA A 515 18.77 -9.09 -7.13
N GLU A 516 17.51 -9.54 -7.17
CA GLU A 516 16.78 -9.85 -8.42
C GLU A 516 16.19 -8.61 -9.09
N ALA A 517 16.05 -7.51 -8.34
CA ALA A 517 15.47 -6.25 -8.81
C ALA A 517 16.33 -5.03 -8.38
N PRO A 518 17.63 -4.98 -8.74
CA PRO A 518 18.57 -4.01 -8.19
C PRO A 518 18.24 -2.56 -8.57
N ALA A 519 17.79 -2.31 -9.80
CA ALA A 519 17.43 -0.97 -10.26
C ALA A 519 16.19 -0.42 -9.52
N LEU A 520 15.16 -1.25 -9.38
CA LEU A 520 13.94 -0.95 -8.64
C LEU A 520 14.23 -0.72 -7.14
N HIS A 521 15.03 -1.59 -6.50
CA HIS A 521 15.40 -1.45 -5.09
C HIS A 521 16.22 -0.19 -4.83
N ALA A 522 17.21 0.09 -5.69
CA ALA A 522 18.03 1.29 -5.58
C ALA A 522 17.19 2.57 -5.76
N GLN A 523 16.24 2.59 -6.70
CA GLN A 523 15.33 3.72 -6.88
C GLN A 523 14.39 3.89 -5.68
N ALA A 524 13.76 2.82 -5.21
CA ALA A 524 12.88 2.84 -4.04
C ALA A 524 13.61 3.32 -2.78
N THR A 525 14.88 2.95 -2.60
CA THR A 525 15.73 3.40 -1.49
C THR A 525 16.04 4.90 -1.59
N ARG A 526 16.30 5.42 -2.79
CA ARG A 526 16.50 6.86 -3.02
C ARG A 526 15.24 7.64 -2.69
N ASP A 527 14.10 7.22 -3.21
CA ASP A 527 12.82 7.89 -3.02
C ASP A 527 12.42 7.89 -1.54
N ALA A 528 12.61 6.76 -0.85
CA ALA A 528 12.39 6.66 0.59
C ALA A 528 13.33 7.58 1.40
N THR A 529 14.57 7.77 0.95
CA THR A 529 15.53 8.68 1.62
C THR A 529 15.22 10.15 1.35
N LEU A 530 14.77 10.49 0.15
CA LEU A 530 14.32 11.84 -0.22
C LEU A 530 13.08 12.27 0.59
N ALA A 531 12.22 11.32 0.94
CA ALA A 531 11.05 11.58 1.78
C ALA A 531 11.40 11.84 3.26
N LEU A 532 12.63 11.57 3.70
CA LEU A 532 13.05 11.81 5.09
C LEU A 532 13.32 13.30 5.33
N HIS A 533 12.86 13.76 6.50
CA HIS A 533 13.13 15.11 6.97
C HIS A 533 13.95 15.05 8.27
N GLY A 534 15.07 15.79 8.28
CA GLY A 534 15.83 16.04 9.49
C GLY A 534 15.10 16.99 10.43
N THR A 535 15.33 16.87 11.73
CA THR A 535 14.79 17.81 12.75
C THR A 535 15.55 19.14 12.71
N GLY A 536 15.25 19.97 11.71
CA GLY A 536 15.85 21.29 11.50
C GLY A 536 15.28 22.38 12.43
N GLY A 537 15.46 22.26 13.74
CA GLY A 537 15.14 23.31 14.72
C GLY A 537 16.32 24.25 14.95
N TYR A 538 16.18 25.52 14.57
CA TYR A 538 17.14 26.60 14.77
C TYR A 538 17.52 26.78 16.26
N ALA A 539 18.67 26.26 16.66
CA ALA A 539 19.50 26.89 17.68
C ALA A 539 20.96 26.63 17.33
N ALA A 540 21.65 27.69 16.89
CA ALA A 540 23.06 27.67 16.55
C ALA A 540 23.93 27.51 17.81
N ARG A 541 23.92 26.32 18.42
CA ARG A 541 24.98 25.95 19.36
C ARG A 541 26.19 25.50 18.55
N THR A 542 27.26 26.26 18.64
CA THR A 542 28.55 25.99 17.97
C THR A 542 29.29 24.83 18.63
N THR A 543 28.92 24.48 19.86
CA THR A 543 29.49 23.36 20.62
C THR A 543 28.41 22.61 21.39
N HIS A 544 28.51 21.28 21.41
CA HIS A 544 27.64 20.42 22.21
C HIS A 544 28.37 19.85 23.43
N PRO A 545 27.76 19.86 24.63
CA PRO A 545 28.33 19.20 25.80
C PRO A 545 28.19 17.69 25.66
N VAL A 546 29.31 16.98 25.59
CA VAL A 546 29.39 15.52 25.50
C VAL A 546 30.08 14.99 26.76
N PRO A 547 29.62 13.89 27.38
CA PRO A 547 30.34 13.25 28.48
C PRO A 547 31.78 12.90 28.07
N GLY A 548 32.77 13.27 28.88
CA GLY A 548 34.16 12.93 28.63
C GLY A 548 34.45 11.41 28.69
N PRO A 549 35.63 10.96 28.22
CA PRO A 549 36.00 9.55 28.28
C PRO A 549 36.05 9.05 29.74
N ARG A 550 35.41 7.90 29.99
CA ARG A 550 35.32 7.28 31.32
C ARG A 550 36.57 6.48 31.72
N TRP A 551 37.32 5.99 30.73
CA TRP A 551 38.43 5.07 30.95
C TRP A 551 39.59 5.62 31.81
N PRO A 552 40.00 6.91 31.74
CA PRO A 552 41.10 7.41 32.57
C PRO A 552 40.73 7.40 34.05
N TRP A 553 39.48 7.77 34.35
CA TRP A 553 38.93 7.75 35.71
C TRP A 553 38.80 6.33 36.25
N LEU A 554 38.45 5.37 35.39
CA LEU A 554 38.33 3.96 35.77
C LEU A 554 39.69 3.36 36.09
N LEU A 555 40.70 3.68 35.27
CA LEU A 555 42.06 3.23 35.50
C LEU A 555 42.62 3.81 36.81
N ALA A 556 42.43 5.11 37.04
CA ALA A 556 42.80 5.75 38.30
C ALA A 556 42.07 5.15 39.51
N PHE A 557 40.76 4.88 39.38
CA PHE A 557 39.98 4.21 40.43
C PHE A 557 40.54 2.84 40.76
N VAL A 558 40.82 2.01 39.75
CA VAL A 558 41.40 0.67 39.93
C VAL A 558 42.74 0.75 40.65
N LEU A 559 43.62 1.68 40.25
CA LEU A 559 44.91 1.88 40.92
C LEU A 559 44.75 2.25 42.40
N VAL A 560 43.83 3.17 42.73
CA VAL A 560 43.58 3.59 44.12
C VAL A 560 42.98 2.46 44.94
N VAL A 561 42.02 1.70 44.40
CA VAL A 561 41.43 0.54 45.09
C VAL A 561 42.44 -0.58 45.27
N SER A 562 43.30 -0.85 44.28
CA SER A 562 44.39 -1.82 44.41
C SER A 562 45.40 -1.41 45.48
N LEU A 563 45.73 -0.11 45.57
CA LEU A 563 46.61 0.41 46.62
C LEU A 563 45.96 0.32 48.01
N LEU A 564 44.66 0.62 48.11
CA LEU A 564 43.87 0.49 49.35
C LEU A 564 43.84 -0.96 49.83
N TRP A 565 43.57 -1.90 48.92
CA TRP A 565 43.60 -3.34 49.21
C TRP A 565 44.98 -3.84 49.65
N TRP A 566 46.05 -3.35 49.02
CA TRP A 566 47.42 -3.71 49.39
C TRP A 566 47.80 -3.19 50.78
N LEU A 567 47.40 -1.95 51.12
CA LEU A 567 47.59 -1.36 52.45
C LEU A 567 46.80 -2.09 53.54
N GLU A 568 45.60 -2.60 53.23
CA GLU A 568 44.80 -3.42 54.16
C GLU A 568 45.38 -4.83 54.37
N ARG A 569 46.05 -5.41 53.36
CA ARG A 569 46.66 -6.75 53.45
C ARG A 569 48.06 -6.78 54.07
N ARG A 570 48.82 -5.68 53.98
CA ARG A 570 50.12 -5.55 54.66
C ARG A 570 49.89 -5.30 56.16
N ARG A 571 49.74 -6.39 56.93
CA ARG A 571 49.78 -6.36 58.40
C ARG A 571 51.12 -5.81 58.86
#